data_AF-A0A0W8F7K5-F1
#
_entry.id   AF-A0A0W8F7K5-F1
#
_cell.length_a   1.000
_cell.length_b   1.000
_cell.length_c   1.000
_cell.angle_alpha   90.00
_cell.angle_beta   90.00
_cell.angle_gamma   90.00
#
_symmetry.space_group_name_H-M   'P 1'
#
loop_
_entity.id
_entity.type
_entity.pdbx_description
1 polymer ?
#
loop_
_entity_poly.entity_id
_entity_poly.type
_entity_poly.pdbx_seq_one_letter_code
_entity_poly.pdbx_strand_id
1 'polypeptide(L)'
;METITEKEIRDLEERASYIKGEKAKVLKEEVEVAMARAEAAGLGSELIDRLDILLLNLTEASRDVCTNTRCPHYGKKCKMR
;
A
#
# COMPACT_ATOMS: atom_id res chain seq x y z
N MET A 1 2.96 -6.14 22.82
CA MET A 1 2.87 -5.87 21.37
C MET A 1 2.80 -4.37 21.21
N GLU A 2 3.67 -3.76 20.40
CA GLU A 2 3.57 -2.32 20.11
C GLU A 2 2.31 -2.09 19.28
N THR A 3 1.41 -1.25 19.80
CA THR A 3 0.21 -0.81 19.10
C THR A 3 0.60 0.17 18.01
N ILE A 4 0.09 -0.03 16.80
CA ILE A 4 0.28 0.94 15.72
C ILE A 4 -0.44 2.25 16.07
N THR A 5 0.23 3.37 15.79
CA THR A 5 -0.26 4.72 16.05
C THR A 5 -0.83 5.38 14.79
N GLU A 6 -1.69 6.38 14.97
CA GLU A 6 -2.22 7.17 13.84
C GLU A 6 -1.11 7.87 13.05
N LYS A 7 -0.02 8.27 13.72
CA LYS A 7 1.14 8.86 13.06
C LYS A 7 1.79 7.87 12.10
N GLU A 8 2.00 6.62 12.53
CA GLU A 8 2.57 5.59 11.68
C GLU A 8 1.67 5.31 10.46
N ILE A 9 0.35 5.33 10.62
CA ILE A 9 -0.59 5.18 9.50
C ILE A 9 -0.43 6.34 8.50
N ARG A 10 -0.32 7.58 8.98
CA ARG A 10 -0.08 8.75 8.11
C ARG A 10 1.25 8.66 7.38
N ASP A 11 2.31 8.21 8.05
CA ASP A 11 3.62 8.03 7.45
C ASP A 11 3.59 6.95 6.34
N LEU A 12 2.81 5.88 6.54
CA LEU A 12 2.58 4.84 5.52
C LEU A 12 1.79 5.39 4.31
N GLU A 13 0.75 6.18 4.56
CA GLU A 13 -0.02 6.86 3.51
C GLU A 13 0.87 7.81 2.68
N GLU A 14 1.69 8.63 3.34
CA GLU A 14 2.60 9.55 2.66
C GLU A 14 3.59 8.79 1.76
N ARG A 15 4.20 7.73 2.30
CA ARG A 15 5.12 6.86 1.54
C ARG A 15 4.45 6.20 0.33
N ALA A 16 3.16 5.87 0.43
CA ALA A 16 2.42 5.23 -0.66
C ALA A 16 2.09 6.18 -1.81
N SER A 17 2.00 7.49 -1.55
CA SER A 17 1.56 8.52 -2.52
C SER A 17 2.28 8.48 -3.87
N TYR A 18 3.56 8.09 -3.89
CA TYR A 18 4.42 8.18 -5.08
C TYR A 18 5.12 6.87 -5.45
N ILE A 19 4.76 5.76 -4.79
CA ILE A 19 5.50 4.50 -4.91
C ILE A 19 4.85 3.56 -5.93
N LYS A 20 5.65 2.85 -6.73
CA LYS A 20 5.21 1.85 -7.72
C LYS A 20 6.19 0.69 -7.83
N GLY A 21 5.72 -0.41 -8.40
CA GLY A 21 6.52 -1.60 -8.68
C GLY A 21 7.05 -2.25 -7.41
N GLU A 22 8.33 -2.61 -7.40
CA GLU A 22 8.95 -3.37 -6.30
C GLU A 22 8.89 -2.62 -4.96
N LYS A 23 9.07 -1.30 -4.97
CA LYS A 23 8.98 -0.49 -3.74
C LYS A 23 7.56 -0.51 -3.14
N ALA A 24 6.53 -0.60 -3.99
CA ALA A 24 5.15 -0.73 -3.55
C ALA A 24 4.85 -2.10 -2.94
N LYS A 25 5.53 -3.17 -3.39
CA LYS A 25 5.43 -4.51 -2.75
C LYS A 25 5.98 -4.50 -1.33
N VAL A 26 7.18 -3.94 -1.15
CA VAL A 26 7.81 -3.83 0.17
C VAL A 26 6.91 -3.04 1.12
N LEU A 27 6.38 -1.90 0.66
CA LEU A 27 5.47 -1.11 1.48
C LEU A 27 4.15 -1.85 1.75
N LYS A 28 3.65 -2.65 0.81
CA LYS A 28 2.45 -3.48 1.03
C LYS A 28 2.67 -4.46 2.18
N GLU A 29 3.79 -5.16 2.21
CA GLU A 29 4.13 -6.10 3.29
C GLU A 29 4.20 -5.38 4.65
N GLU A 30 4.77 -4.17 4.69
CA GLU A 30 4.77 -3.34 5.90
C GLU A 30 3.35 -2.98 6.37
N VAL A 31 2.46 -2.63 5.44
CA VAL A 31 1.06 -2.30 5.73
C VAL A 31 0.26 -3.55 6.16
N GLU A 32 0.55 -4.74 5.63
CA GLU A 32 -0.08 -5.99 6.08
C GLU A 32 0.28 -6.30 7.54
N VAL A 33 1.54 -6.09 7.92
CA VAL A 33 1.99 -6.24 9.32
C VAL A 33 1.32 -5.19 10.21
N ALA A 34 1.19 -3.94 9.75
CA ALA A 34 0.48 -2.88 10.44
C ALA A 34 -1.00 -3.21 10.67
N MET A 35 -1.68 -3.75 9.65
CA MET A 35 -3.07 -4.19 9.72
C MET A 35 -3.26 -5.28 10.77
N ALA A 36 -2.44 -6.33 10.75
CA ALA A 36 -2.52 -7.40 11.73
C ALA A 36 -2.33 -6.91 13.18
N ARG A 37 -1.47 -5.89 13.39
CA ARG A 37 -1.29 -5.24 14.69
C ARG A 37 -2.51 -4.40 15.08
N ALA A 38 -3.09 -3.66 14.14
CA ALA A 38 -4.29 -2.86 14.36
C ALA A 38 -5.48 -3.72 14.78
N GLU A 39 -5.70 -4.83 14.08
CA GLU A 39 -6.74 -5.82 14.38
C GLU A 39 -6.51 -6.47 15.75
N ALA A 40 -5.28 -6.93 16.02
CA ALA A 40 -4.94 -7.54 17.30
C ALA A 40 -5.10 -6.59 18.49
N ALA A 41 -4.88 -5.29 18.27
CA ALA A 41 -5.08 -4.24 19.27
C ALA A 41 -6.55 -3.78 19.38
N GLY A 42 -7.45 -4.26 18.51
CA GLY A 42 -8.85 -3.85 18.48
C GLY A 42 -9.02 -2.36 18.18
N LEU A 43 -8.19 -1.81 17.29
CA LEU A 43 -8.30 -0.40 16.89
C LEU A 43 -9.66 -0.12 16.22
N GLY A 44 -10.08 1.14 16.30
CA GLY A 44 -11.36 1.57 15.73
C GLY A 44 -11.43 1.35 14.22
N SER A 45 -12.65 1.14 13.72
CA SER A 45 -12.92 0.84 12.30
C SER A 45 -12.32 1.87 11.35
N GLU A 46 -12.27 3.15 11.71
CA GLU A 46 -11.67 4.20 10.87
C GLU A 46 -10.19 3.94 10.52
N LEU A 47 -9.38 3.49 11.49
CA LEU A 47 -7.95 3.23 11.25
C LEU A 47 -7.75 1.97 10.42
N ILE A 48 -8.60 0.97 10.66
CA ILE A 48 -8.65 -0.27 9.88
C ILE A 48 -9.05 0.03 8.43
N ASP A 49 -10.10 0.83 8.20
CA ASP A 49 -10.57 1.21 6.87
C ASP A 49 -9.49 1.95 6.07
N ARG A 50 -8.70 2.82 6.72
CA ARG A 50 -7.57 3.52 6.08
C ARG A 50 -6.48 2.55 5.64
N LEU A 51 -6.11 1.60 6.49
CA LEU A 51 -5.13 0.56 6.15
C LEU A 51 -5.63 -0.35 5.02
N ASP A 52 -6.92 -0.68 4.99
CA ASP A 52 -7.55 -1.47 3.93
C ASP A 52 -7.50 -0.76 2.57
N ILE A 53 -7.86 0.52 2.53
CA ILE A 53 -7.75 1.34 1.31
C ILE A 53 -6.28 1.40 0.85
N LEU A 54 -5.34 1.55 1.80
CA LEU A 54 -3.92 1.60 1.50
C LEU A 54 -3.42 0.28 0.89
N LEU A 55 -3.84 -0.88 1.42
CA LEU A 55 -3.52 -2.20 0.88
C LEU A 55 -4.05 -2.40 -0.54
N LEU A 56 -5.26 -1.91 -0.82
CA LEU A 56 -5.83 -1.95 -2.16
C LEU A 56 -4.99 -1.13 -3.14
N ASN A 57 -4.66 0.10 -2.78
CA ASN A 57 -3.82 1.00 -3.59
C ASN A 57 -2.42 0.41 -3.84
N LEU A 58 -1.78 -0.16 -2.81
CA LEU A 58 -0.46 -0.78 -2.95
C LEU A 58 -0.51 -2.08 -3.74
N THR A 59 -1.61 -2.82 -3.68
CA THR A 59 -1.82 -4.00 -4.54
C THR A 59 -1.90 -3.60 -6.01
N GLU A 60 -2.50 -2.47 -6.33
CA GLU A 60 -2.47 -1.94 -7.70
C GLU A 60 -1.10 -1.37 -8.07
N ALA A 61 -0.47 -0.62 -7.17
CA ALA A 61 0.82 0.03 -7.42
C ALA A 61 1.98 -0.97 -7.52
N SER A 62 1.89 -2.12 -6.86
CA SER A 62 2.86 -3.21 -6.91
C SER A 62 2.80 -4.05 -8.18
N ARG A 63 1.75 -3.87 -9.00
CA ARG A 63 1.66 -4.51 -10.30
C ARG A 63 2.84 -4.03 -11.16
N ASP A 64 3.64 -5.00 -11.58
CA ASP A 64 4.77 -4.76 -12.49
C ASP A 64 4.30 -4.54 -13.95
N VAL A 65 3.01 -4.30 -14.18
CA VAL A 65 2.41 -4.11 -15.50
C VAL A 65 1.92 -2.68 -15.70
N CYS A 66 2.07 -2.16 -16.92
CA CYS A 66 1.61 -0.81 -17.24
C CYS A 66 0.06 -0.78 -17.25
N THR A 67 -0.53 0.01 -16.36
CA THR A 67 -1.98 0.23 -16.28
C THR A 67 -2.46 1.44 -17.09
N ASN A 68 -1.54 2.21 -17.68
CA ASN A 68 -1.89 3.32 -18.56
C ASN A 68 -2.41 2.79 -19.89
N THR A 69 -3.72 2.89 -20.11
CA THR A 69 -4.42 2.42 -21.32
C THR A 69 -3.97 3.12 -22.60
N ARG A 70 -3.28 4.27 -22.49
CA ARG A 70 -2.69 4.99 -23.64
C ARG A 70 -1.24 4.59 -23.93
N CYS A 71 -0.61 3.76 -23.08
CA CYS A 71 0.76 3.34 -23.27
C CYS A 71 0.82 2.20 -24.32
N PRO A 72 1.77 2.23 -25.28
CA PRO A 72 1.98 1.12 -26.22
C PRO A 72 2.43 -0.19 -25.55
N HIS A 73 2.73 -0.15 -24.25
CA HIS A 73 3.08 -1.30 -23.42
C HIS A 73 2.01 -1.65 -22.36
N TYR A 74 0.76 -1.19 -22.53
CA TYR A 74 -0.36 -1.55 -21.66
C TYR A 74 -0.43 -3.08 -21.44
N GLY A 75 -0.59 -3.50 -20.19
CA GLY A 75 -0.65 -4.91 -19.79
C GLY A 75 0.67 -5.68 -19.87
N LYS A 76 1.77 -5.06 -20.33
CA LYS A 76 3.12 -5.65 -20.32
C LYS A 76 3.94 -5.07 -19.18
N LYS A 77 5.10 -5.70 -18.87
CA LYS A 77 6.01 -5.20 -17.84
C LYS A 77 6.31 -3.71 -18.06
N CYS A 78 6.00 -2.88 -17.07
CA CYS A 78 6.19 -1.43 -17.18
C CYS A 78 7.70 -1.14 -17.16
N LYS A 79 8.26 -0.69 -18.28
CA LYS A 79 9.68 -0.32 -18.39
C LYS A 79 9.98 1.13 -17.99
N MET A 80 9.00 1.87 -17.48
CA MET A 80 9.23 3.23 -16.99
C MET A 80 9.99 3.14 -15.66
N ARG A 81 11.32 3.22 -15.78
CA ARG A 81 12.25 3.50 -14.69
C ARG A 81 12.03 4.92 -14.16
#